data_AF-A0A3N1H3G5-F1
#
_entry.id   AF-A0A3N1H3G5-F1
#
_cell.length_a   1.000
_cell.length_b   1.000
_cell.length_c   1.000
_cell.angle_alpha   90.00
_cell.angle_beta   90.00
_cell.angle_gamma   90.00
#
_symmetry.space_group_name_H-M   'P 1'
#
loop_
_entity.id
_entity.type
_entity.pdbx_description
1 polymer ?
#
loop_
_entity_poly.entity_id
_entity_poly.type
_entity_poly.pdbx_seq_one_letter_code
_entity_poly.pdbx_strand_id
1 'polypeptide(L)'
;MSRSGAVGLILPRDLAPSRVLPFAKRADELGFDELWVVEDLGFRGGISQAAAVLAVTGRIRVGIGLLPAGARNAAFAAMEVATLAQLFPGRVDIGIGHGMPGWMRSVGEWPASPLTLLEEYLGAVTALVRGESVEPGDHVRLDGVRLEPGCVPGTPPRVLAGVRGPRSLAVSGRAADGTVLAEPTTPEYARAALARVDARRPHRLVGYNVAAVHADASVAVEAVRAGLEWIGEPDWAPHIAPLPFAAEFAALRRESGSRDEFVRRLPEEWVRQLAVTGTPEDARARLAELFAAGVDSAVLFPIGPDPLAAIEELAAVL
;
A
#
# COMPACT_ATOMS: atom_id res chain seq x y z
N MET A 1 7.89 16.17 -20.29
CA MET A 1 8.38 14.76 -20.30
C MET A 1 7.34 13.94 -19.56
N SER A 2 6.80 12.85 -20.13
CA SER A 2 5.81 12.07 -19.38
C SER A 2 6.50 11.39 -18.20
N ARG A 3 5.87 11.44 -17.02
CA ARG A 3 6.44 10.82 -15.82
C ARG A 3 6.49 9.30 -16.02
N SER A 4 7.54 8.65 -15.53
CA SER A 4 7.78 7.20 -15.72
C SER A 4 6.98 6.31 -14.76
N GLY A 5 6.28 6.89 -13.77
CA GLY A 5 5.50 6.17 -12.77
C GLY A 5 4.34 7.01 -12.22
N ALA A 6 3.40 6.33 -11.57
CA ALA A 6 2.24 6.92 -10.92
C ALA A 6 2.58 7.50 -9.54
N VAL A 7 1.90 8.57 -9.16
CA VAL A 7 1.99 9.19 -7.83
C VAL A 7 0.59 9.16 -7.26
N GLY A 8 0.45 8.38 -6.21
CA GLY A 8 -0.77 8.22 -5.48
C GLY A 8 -0.74 8.93 -4.14
N LEU A 9 -1.92 9.04 -3.54
CA LEU A 9 -2.09 9.37 -2.15
C LEU A 9 -2.67 8.18 -1.41
N ILE A 10 -2.42 8.11 -0.12
CA ILE A 10 -3.26 7.30 0.75
C ILE A 10 -4.29 8.19 1.43
N LEU A 11 -5.52 7.69 1.53
CA LEU A 11 -6.57 8.30 2.32
C LEU A 11 -6.23 8.06 3.80
N PRO A 12 -6.02 9.11 4.62
CA PRO A 12 -5.74 8.92 6.04
C PRO A 12 -6.89 8.17 6.72
N ARG A 13 -6.58 7.01 7.31
CA ARG A 13 -7.58 6.08 7.85
C ARG A 13 -8.44 6.68 8.98
N ASP A 14 -7.91 7.68 9.66
CA ASP A 14 -8.50 8.40 10.80
C ASP A 14 -9.14 9.75 10.40
N LEU A 15 -9.08 10.13 9.12
CA LEU A 15 -9.70 11.36 8.62
C LEU A 15 -11.19 11.40 8.99
N ALA A 16 -11.70 12.54 9.45
CA ALA A 16 -13.11 12.66 9.82
C ALA A 16 -14.04 12.27 8.65
N PRO A 17 -15.15 11.52 8.86
CA PRO A 17 -16.00 11.03 7.78
C PRO A 17 -16.49 12.12 6.81
N SER A 18 -16.82 13.31 7.33
CA SER A 18 -17.26 14.46 6.52
C SER A 18 -16.19 14.97 5.55
N ARG A 19 -14.92 14.63 5.77
CA ARG A 19 -13.77 15.07 4.98
C ARG A 19 -13.29 14.03 3.97
N VAL A 20 -13.75 12.78 4.05
CA VAL A 20 -13.31 11.69 3.16
C VAL A 20 -13.63 11.98 1.69
N LEU A 21 -14.88 12.31 1.37
CA LEU A 21 -15.28 12.59 -0.02
C LEU A 21 -14.68 13.92 -0.54
N PRO A 22 -14.63 15.02 0.24
CA PRO A 22 -13.87 16.21 -0.14
C PRO A 22 -12.40 15.92 -0.45
N PHE A 23 -11.73 15.11 0.37
CA PHE A 23 -10.34 14.70 0.13
C PHE A 23 -10.20 13.93 -1.19
N ALA A 24 -11.07 12.95 -1.43
CA ALA A 24 -11.06 12.16 -2.66
C ALA A 24 -11.25 13.02 -3.91
N LYS A 25 -12.26 13.93 -3.90
CA LYS A 25 -12.49 14.87 -4.99
C LYS A 25 -11.29 15.76 -5.23
N ARG A 26 -10.71 16.29 -4.14
CA ARG A 26 -9.58 17.20 -4.25
C ARG A 26 -8.33 16.50 -4.81
N ALA A 27 -8.05 15.27 -4.38
CA ALA A 27 -6.98 14.46 -4.94
C ALA A 27 -7.15 14.21 -6.45
N ASP A 28 -8.38 13.94 -6.90
CA ASP A 28 -8.70 13.74 -8.32
C ASP A 28 -8.50 15.02 -9.14
N GLU A 29 -8.99 16.15 -8.64
CA GLU A 29 -8.84 17.50 -9.23
C GLU A 29 -7.38 17.96 -9.32
N LEU A 30 -6.57 17.64 -8.31
CA LEU A 30 -5.16 18.02 -8.24
C LEU A 30 -4.27 17.25 -9.23
N GLY A 31 -4.74 16.13 -9.76
CA GLY A 31 -4.00 15.37 -10.77
C GLY A 31 -3.34 14.08 -10.27
N PHE A 32 -3.52 13.69 -9.01
CA PHE A 32 -2.97 12.42 -8.50
C PHE A 32 -3.49 11.22 -9.29
N ASP A 33 -2.63 10.25 -9.57
CA ASP A 33 -2.97 9.10 -10.42
C ASP A 33 -3.80 8.07 -9.66
N GLU A 34 -3.55 7.96 -8.35
CA GLU A 34 -4.09 6.91 -7.49
C GLU A 34 -4.51 7.44 -6.11
N LEU A 35 -5.56 6.86 -5.55
CA LEU A 35 -5.94 7.04 -4.15
C LEU A 35 -6.13 5.67 -3.50
N TRP A 36 -5.32 5.40 -2.47
CA TRP A 36 -5.33 4.15 -1.75
C TRP A 36 -6.14 4.28 -0.46
N VAL A 37 -7.07 3.36 -0.23
CA VAL A 37 -7.81 3.25 1.02
C VAL A 37 -7.27 2.07 1.84
N VAL A 38 -7.25 2.23 3.16
CA VAL A 38 -6.77 1.20 4.08
C VAL A 38 -7.97 0.56 4.78
N GLU A 39 -7.88 -0.75 4.98
CA GLU A 39 -8.78 -1.46 5.86
C GLU A 39 -8.06 -1.98 7.09
N ASP A 40 -8.29 -1.30 8.21
CA ASP A 40 -7.77 -1.67 9.51
C ASP A 40 -8.93 -1.94 10.48
N LEU A 41 -8.78 -2.98 11.30
CA LEU A 41 -9.80 -3.33 12.29
C LEU A 41 -10.00 -2.17 13.26
N GLY A 42 -11.26 -1.75 13.46
CA GLY A 42 -11.63 -0.61 14.29
C GLY A 42 -11.68 0.73 13.54
N PHE A 43 -11.25 0.78 12.28
CA PHE A 43 -11.42 1.94 11.40
C PHE A 43 -12.59 1.73 10.43
N ARG A 44 -12.35 1.80 9.11
CA ARG A 44 -13.38 1.75 8.07
C ARG A 44 -13.13 0.57 7.12
N GLY A 45 -14.20 0.05 6.52
CA GLY A 45 -14.10 -1.03 5.53
C GLY A 45 -13.46 -0.58 4.21
N GLY A 46 -12.59 -1.40 3.63
CA GLY A 46 -11.86 -1.07 2.40
C GLY A 46 -12.78 -0.98 1.19
N ILE A 47 -13.66 -1.98 0.99
CA ILE A 47 -14.61 -2.03 -0.14
C ILE A 47 -15.57 -0.83 -0.13
N SER A 48 -16.19 -0.53 1.02
CA SER A 48 -17.14 0.58 1.13
C SER A 48 -16.49 1.94 0.89
N GLN A 49 -15.26 2.14 1.39
CA GLN A 49 -14.49 3.35 1.11
C GLN A 49 -14.14 3.45 -0.38
N ALA A 50 -13.65 2.37 -0.99
CA ALA A 50 -13.28 2.36 -2.39
C ALA A 50 -14.49 2.67 -3.29
N ALA A 51 -15.65 2.06 -3.03
CA ALA A 51 -16.90 2.35 -3.75
C ALA A 51 -17.27 3.83 -3.67
N ALA A 52 -17.22 4.42 -2.46
CA ALA A 52 -17.57 5.81 -2.25
C ALA A 52 -16.60 6.78 -2.93
N VAL A 53 -15.29 6.50 -2.88
CA VAL A 53 -14.25 7.27 -3.57
C VAL A 53 -14.43 7.20 -5.09
N LEU A 54 -14.61 6.00 -5.64
CA LEU A 54 -14.82 5.79 -7.08
C LEU A 54 -16.07 6.52 -7.59
N ALA A 55 -17.15 6.52 -6.81
CA ALA A 55 -18.40 7.18 -7.17
C ALA A 55 -18.32 8.71 -7.23
N VAL A 56 -17.37 9.33 -6.53
CA VAL A 56 -17.22 10.81 -6.47
C VAL A 56 -16.03 11.35 -7.26
N THR A 57 -15.27 10.49 -7.93
CA THR A 57 -14.07 10.85 -8.70
C THR A 57 -14.17 10.38 -10.14
N GLY A 58 -13.58 11.13 -11.08
CA GLY A 58 -13.69 10.88 -12.50
C GLY A 58 -12.50 10.13 -13.11
N ARG A 59 -11.27 10.37 -12.63
CA ARG A 59 -10.03 9.88 -13.26
C ARG A 59 -9.25 8.94 -12.37
N ILE A 60 -9.10 9.28 -11.09
CA ILE A 60 -8.17 8.59 -10.17
C ILE A 60 -8.43 7.09 -10.11
N ARG A 61 -7.37 6.28 -10.13
CA ARG A 61 -7.49 4.85 -9.82
C ARG A 61 -7.60 4.68 -8.30
N VAL A 62 -8.35 3.68 -7.84
CA VAL A 62 -8.51 3.41 -6.41
C VAL A 62 -7.92 2.06 -6.08
N GLY A 63 -6.94 2.09 -5.17
CA GLY A 63 -6.34 0.89 -4.59
C GLY A 63 -6.92 0.62 -3.21
N ILE A 64 -7.07 -0.66 -2.85
CA ILE A 64 -7.29 -1.05 -1.46
C ILE A 64 -5.99 -1.66 -0.95
N GLY A 65 -5.34 -1.03 0.02
CA GLY A 65 -4.09 -1.49 0.61
C GLY A 65 -4.24 -1.62 2.12
N LEU A 66 -4.78 -2.72 2.63
CA LEU A 66 -5.12 -3.97 1.94
C LEU A 66 -6.36 -4.65 2.55
N LEU A 67 -6.94 -5.63 1.86
CA LEU A 67 -7.90 -6.56 2.46
C LEU A 67 -7.17 -7.66 3.24
N PRO A 68 -7.54 -7.92 4.51
CA PRO A 68 -6.98 -9.02 5.28
C PRO A 68 -7.58 -10.38 4.84
N ALA A 69 -6.73 -11.28 4.34
CA ALA A 69 -7.10 -12.59 3.77
C ALA A 69 -7.83 -13.53 4.75
N GLY A 70 -7.66 -13.34 6.07
CA GLY A 70 -8.39 -14.12 7.08
C GLY A 70 -9.78 -13.56 7.40
N ALA A 71 -10.04 -12.28 7.17
CA ALA A 71 -11.26 -11.64 7.71
C ALA A 71 -12.50 -11.83 6.85
N ARG A 72 -12.35 -12.32 5.61
CA ARG A 72 -13.46 -12.53 4.68
C ARG A 72 -13.24 -13.80 3.89
N ASN A 73 -14.31 -14.54 3.64
CA ASN A 73 -14.27 -15.61 2.66
C ASN A 73 -13.83 -15.09 1.27
N ALA A 74 -12.92 -15.80 0.60
CA ALA A 74 -12.32 -15.39 -0.66
C ALA A 74 -13.34 -15.20 -1.80
N ALA A 75 -14.41 -16.00 -1.84
CA ALA A 75 -15.43 -15.87 -2.87
C ALA A 75 -16.27 -14.60 -2.72
N PHE A 76 -16.63 -14.24 -1.49
CA PHE A 76 -17.32 -12.98 -1.22
C PHE A 76 -16.43 -11.77 -1.46
N ALA A 77 -15.13 -11.86 -1.14
CA ALA A 77 -14.20 -10.80 -1.50
C ALA A 77 -14.07 -10.63 -3.02
N ALA A 78 -13.97 -11.74 -3.77
CA ALA A 78 -13.93 -11.70 -5.22
C ALA A 78 -15.22 -11.13 -5.84
N MET A 79 -16.39 -11.45 -5.28
CA MET A 79 -17.68 -10.91 -5.69
C MET A 79 -17.75 -9.38 -5.53
N GLU A 80 -17.31 -8.85 -4.39
CA GLU A 80 -17.26 -7.41 -4.12
C GLU A 80 -16.25 -6.71 -5.05
N VAL A 81 -15.06 -7.29 -5.23
CA VAL A 81 -14.02 -6.78 -6.11
C VAL A 81 -14.47 -6.76 -7.58
N ALA A 82 -15.13 -7.81 -8.03
CA ALA A 82 -15.71 -7.90 -9.37
C ALA A 82 -16.78 -6.82 -9.58
N THR A 83 -17.63 -6.59 -8.58
CA THR A 83 -18.66 -5.54 -8.60
C THR A 83 -18.02 -4.15 -8.76
N LEU A 84 -16.97 -3.84 -7.99
CA LEU A 84 -16.23 -2.58 -8.14
C LEU A 84 -15.63 -2.46 -9.56
N ALA A 85 -15.02 -3.54 -10.08
CA ALA A 85 -14.41 -3.53 -11.41
C ALA A 85 -15.44 -3.44 -12.55
N GLN A 86 -16.67 -3.92 -12.36
CA GLN A 86 -17.77 -3.74 -13.33
C GLN A 86 -18.30 -2.32 -13.33
N LEU A 87 -18.50 -1.72 -12.14
CA LEU A 87 -18.99 -0.36 -12.01
C LEU A 87 -17.95 0.69 -12.42
N PHE A 88 -16.66 0.39 -12.21
CA PHE A 88 -15.54 1.30 -12.48
C PHE A 88 -14.42 0.60 -13.26
N PRO A 89 -14.65 0.22 -14.53
CA PRO A 89 -13.71 -0.55 -15.33
C PRO A 89 -12.32 0.09 -15.40
N GLY A 90 -11.30 -0.70 -15.12
CA GLY A 90 -9.91 -0.25 -15.20
C GLY A 90 -9.52 0.78 -14.14
N ARG A 91 -10.31 1.03 -13.09
CA ARG A 91 -9.97 1.99 -12.01
C ARG A 91 -9.77 1.34 -10.64
N VAL A 92 -9.69 0.02 -10.55
CA VAL A 92 -9.62 -0.72 -9.28
C VAL A 92 -8.37 -1.58 -9.22
N ASP A 93 -7.66 -1.51 -8.09
CA ASP A 93 -6.59 -2.44 -7.71
C ASP A 93 -6.84 -2.97 -6.28
N ILE A 94 -6.60 -4.25 -6.04
CA ILE A 94 -6.86 -4.88 -4.75
C ILE A 94 -5.58 -5.45 -4.14
N GLY A 95 -5.09 -4.83 -3.08
CA GLY A 95 -4.07 -5.37 -2.20
C GLY A 95 -4.67 -6.36 -1.22
N ILE A 96 -4.04 -7.51 -1.05
CA ILE A 96 -4.43 -8.57 -0.11
C ILE A 96 -3.21 -8.93 0.73
N GLY A 97 -3.40 -9.08 2.04
CA GLY A 97 -2.32 -9.44 2.96
C GLY A 97 -2.84 -10.19 4.17
N HIS A 98 -1.94 -10.53 5.10
CA HIS A 98 -2.32 -11.29 6.30
C HIS A 98 -3.19 -10.49 7.28
N GLY A 99 -3.17 -9.15 7.21
CA GLY A 99 -3.61 -8.27 8.29
C GLY A 99 -2.62 -8.25 9.46
N MET A 100 -2.84 -7.36 10.42
CA MET A 100 -1.97 -7.27 11.60
C MET A 100 -2.21 -8.48 12.53
N PRO A 101 -1.15 -9.24 12.92
CA PRO A 101 -1.32 -10.47 13.67
C PRO A 101 -2.09 -10.31 14.99
N GLY A 102 -1.91 -9.18 15.68
CA GLY A 102 -2.64 -8.89 16.92
C GLY A 102 -4.15 -8.78 16.70
N TRP A 103 -4.58 -8.00 15.72
CA TRP A 103 -6.00 -7.79 15.39
C TRP A 103 -6.64 -9.08 14.89
N MET A 104 -5.99 -9.78 13.97
CA MET A 104 -6.50 -11.01 13.40
C MET A 104 -6.69 -12.10 14.47
N ARG A 105 -5.74 -12.24 15.41
CA ARG A 105 -5.90 -13.16 16.55
C ARG A 105 -7.03 -12.75 17.47
N SER A 106 -7.24 -11.45 17.69
CA SER A 106 -8.29 -10.95 18.59
C SER A 106 -9.71 -11.27 18.10
N VAL A 107 -9.87 -11.47 16.79
CA VAL A 107 -11.16 -11.84 16.16
C VAL A 107 -11.21 -13.32 15.73
N GLY A 108 -10.18 -14.12 16.06
CA GLY A 108 -10.16 -15.55 15.75
C GLY A 108 -9.77 -15.92 14.31
N GLU A 109 -9.31 -14.95 13.51
CA GLU A 109 -9.07 -15.11 12.07
C GLU A 109 -7.58 -15.25 11.69
N TRP A 110 -6.68 -15.41 12.67
CA TRP A 110 -5.28 -15.69 12.38
C TRP A 110 -5.08 -17.18 12.04
N PRO A 111 -4.63 -17.53 10.82
CA PRO A 111 -4.55 -18.93 10.39
C PRO A 111 -3.34 -19.66 10.99
N ALA A 112 -3.40 -20.99 10.98
CA ALA A 112 -2.28 -21.85 11.32
C ALA A 112 -1.08 -21.68 10.38
N SER A 113 -1.32 -21.53 9.07
CA SER A 113 -0.29 -21.21 8.07
C SER A 113 -0.65 -19.92 7.32
N PRO A 114 -0.18 -18.74 7.79
CA PRO A 114 -0.46 -17.46 7.15
C PRO A 114 -0.01 -17.40 5.68
N LEU A 115 1.17 -17.96 5.37
CA LEU A 115 1.70 -17.96 4.00
C LEU A 115 0.86 -18.83 3.07
N THR A 116 0.44 -20.02 3.52
CA THR A 116 -0.44 -20.89 2.72
C THR A 116 -1.79 -20.23 2.48
N LEU A 117 -2.42 -19.68 3.54
CA LEU A 117 -3.68 -18.94 3.38
C LEU A 117 -3.51 -17.80 2.36
N LEU A 118 -2.45 -17.01 2.44
CA LEU A 118 -2.26 -15.89 1.53
C LEU A 118 -2.09 -16.34 0.08
N GLU A 119 -1.29 -17.38 -0.17
CA GLU A 119 -1.08 -17.93 -1.53
C GLU A 119 -2.41 -18.45 -2.11
N GLU A 120 -3.16 -19.23 -1.34
CA GLU A 120 -4.48 -19.73 -1.76
C GLU A 120 -5.50 -18.61 -1.98
N TYR A 121 -5.52 -17.60 -1.10
CA TYR A 121 -6.47 -16.50 -1.18
C TYR A 121 -6.22 -15.62 -2.41
N LEU A 122 -4.95 -15.28 -2.66
CA LEU A 122 -4.55 -14.54 -3.86
C LEU A 122 -4.97 -15.30 -5.12
N GLY A 123 -4.64 -16.59 -5.20
CA GLY A 123 -5.00 -17.45 -6.33
C GLY A 123 -6.52 -17.53 -6.54
N ALA A 124 -7.29 -17.74 -5.46
CA ALA A 124 -8.74 -17.82 -5.51
C ALA A 124 -9.39 -16.53 -5.99
N VAL A 125 -9.00 -15.37 -5.42
CA VAL A 125 -9.57 -14.08 -5.83
C VAL A 125 -9.19 -13.78 -7.28
N THR A 126 -7.94 -13.98 -7.69
CA THR A 126 -7.49 -13.76 -9.06
C THR A 126 -8.27 -14.62 -10.08
N ALA A 127 -8.47 -15.90 -9.78
CA ALA A 127 -9.23 -16.80 -10.66
C ALA A 127 -10.70 -16.37 -10.76
N LEU A 128 -11.36 -16.14 -9.62
CA LEU A 128 -12.78 -15.80 -9.60
C LEU A 128 -13.10 -14.50 -10.33
N VAL A 129 -12.30 -13.43 -10.15
CA VAL A 129 -12.51 -12.16 -10.88
C VAL A 129 -12.23 -12.27 -12.39
N ARG A 130 -11.64 -13.38 -12.84
CA ARG A 130 -11.45 -13.72 -14.26
C ARG A 130 -12.51 -14.70 -14.79
N GLY A 131 -13.50 -15.08 -13.97
CA GLY A 131 -14.54 -16.05 -14.33
C GLY A 131 -14.09 -17.52 -14.22
N GLU A 132 -12.95 -17.76 -13.61
CA GLU A 132 -12.37 -19.09 -13.41
C GLU A 132 -12.81 -19.69 -12.06
N SER A 133 -12.64 -21.00 -11.88
CA SER A 133 -12.74 -21.66 -10.56
C SER A 133 -11.34 -22.10 -10.13
N VAL A 134 -11.20 -22.38 -8.84
CA VAL A 134 -10.00 -23.01 -8.28
C VAL A 134 -10.37 -24.33 -7.61
N GLU A 135 -9.39 -25.23 -7.51
CA GLU A 135 -9.51 -26.41 -6.67
C GLU A 135 -9.51 -26.01 -5.18
N PRO A 136 -10.22 -26.73 -4.30
CA PRO A 136 -10.17 -26.49 -2.86
C PRO A 136 -8.75 -26.61 -2.30
N GLY A 137 -8.32 -25.60 -1.54
CA GLY A 137 -7.08 -25.61 -0.76
C GLY A 137 -7.27 -26.02 0.70
N ASP A 138 -6.20 -25.91 1.49
CA ASP A 138 -6.21 -26.24 2.92
C ASP A 138 -7.03 -25.22 3.71
N HIS A 139 -6.84 -23.93 3.40
CA HIS A 139 -7.47 -22.80 4.07
C HIS A 139 -8.60 -22.18 3.25
N VAL A 140 -8.48 -22.12 1.92
CA VAL A 140 -9.51 -21.59 1.01
C VAL A 140 -10.25 -22.74 0.34
N ARG A 141 -11.39 -23.13 0.93
CA ARG A 141 -12.22 -24.25 0.46
C ARG A 141 -13.37 -23.75 -0.40
N LEU A 142 -13.15 -23.72 -1.71
CA LEU A 142 -14.16 -23.35 -2.70
C LEU A 142 -14.41 -24.55 -3.62
N ASP A 143 -15.62 -25.11 -3.58
CA ASP A 143 -16.00 -26.26 -4.41
C ASP A 143 -16.91 -25.79 -5.55
N GLY A 144 -16.40 -25.83 -6.78
CA GLY A 144 -17.14 -25.43 -7.98
C GLY A 144 -17.57 -23.95 -8.04
N VAL A 145 -17.08 -23.10 -7.13
CA VAL A 145 -17.49 -21.69 -7.05
C VAL A 145 -16.92 -20.91 -8.23
N ARG A 146 -17.80 -20.17 -8.92
CA ARG A 146 -17.50 -19.21 -9.98
C ARG A 146 -18.41 -18.00 -9.85
N LEU A 147 -17.99 -16.87 -10.39
CA LEU A 147 -18.91 -15.76 -10.63
C LEU A 147 -19.85 -16.12 -11.79
N GLU A 148 -21.10 -15.65 -11.71
CA GLU A 148 -22.02 -15.72 -12.84
C GLU A 148 -21.42 -15.03 -14.07
N PRO A 149 -21.60 -15.54 -15.30
CA PRO A 149 -20.97 -14.96 -16.49
C PRO A 149 -21.23 -13.45 -16.67
N GLY A 150 -22.41 -12.96 -16.28
CA GLY A 150 -22.77 -11.54 -16.31
C GLY A 150 -22.14 -10.69 -15.21
N CYS A 151 -21.52 -11.30 -14.20
CA CYS A 151 -20.84 -10.66 -13.07
C CYS A 151 -19.31 -10.64 -13.24
N VAL A 152 -18.77 -11.25 -14.29
CA VAL A 152 -17.33 -11.18 -14.59
C VAL A 152 -17.02 -9.80 -15.17
N PRO A 153 -16.05 -9.04 -14.61
CA PRO A 153 -15.66 -7.74 -15.15
C PRO A 153 -14.97 -7.88 -16.51
N GLY A 154 -15.33 -7.02 -17.46
CA GLY A 154 -14.66 -6.98 -18.78
C GLY A 154 -13.18 -6.60 -18.69
N THR A 155 -12.80 -5.87 -17.64
CA THR A 155 -11.40 -5.60 -17.27
C THR A 155 -11.17 -6.06 -15.83
N PRO A 156 -10.70 -7.29 -15.61
CA PRO A 156 -10.38 -7.78 -14.27
C PRO A 156 -9.37 -6.86 -13.55
N PRO A 157 -9.59 -6.54 -12.26
CA PRO A 157 -8.66 -5.70 -11.51
C PRO A 157 -7.36 -6.47 -11.21
N ARG A 158 -6.27 -5.74 -10.95
CA ARG A 158 -5.03 -6.37 -10.52
C ARG A 158 -5.16 -6.80 -9.06
N VAL A 159 -4.79 -8.05 -8.77
CA VAL A 159 -4.72 -8.57 -7.41
C VAL A 159 -3.27 -8.53 -6.94
N LEU A 160 -2.99 -7.72 -5.92
CA LEU A 160 -1.65 -7.45 -5.41
C LEU A 160 -1.47 -8.08 -4.03
N ALA A 161 -0.26 -8.49 -3.69
CA ALA A 161 0.06 -8.93 -2.33
C ALA A 161 0.68 -7.80 -1.51
N GLY A 162 0.08 -7.43 -0.38
CA GLY A 162 0.67 -6.53 0.60
C GLY A 162 1.55 -7.30 1.57
N VAL A 163 2.86 -7.28 1.35
CA VAL A 163 3.82 -8.14 2.06
C VAL A 163 5.17 -7.45 2.26
N ARG A 164 5.93 -7.90 3.28
CA ARG A 164 7.24 -7.33 3.63
C ARG A 164 8.37 -8.36 3.70
N GLY A 165 8.08 -9.56 4.21
CA GLY A 165 9.09 -10.58 4.50
C GLY A 165 9.55 -11.38 3.27
N PRO A 166 10.76 -11.97 3.30
CA PRO A 166 11.34 -12.73 2.18
C PRO A 166 10.41 -13.80 1.59
N ARG A 167 9.80 -14.60 2.47
CA ARG A 167 8.95 -15.72 2.10
C ARG A 167 7.64 -15.23 1.49
N SER A 168 7.06 -14.18 2.06
CA SER A 168 5.84 -13.55 1.57
C SER A 168 6.06 -12.83 0.23
N LEU A 169 7.22 -12.21 0.02
CA LEU A 169 7.62 -11.63 -1.27
C LEU A 169 7.72 -12.71 -2.35
N ALA A 170 8.33 -13.86 -2.05
CA ALA A 170 8.36 -14.99 -2.98
C ALA A 170 6.96 -15.55 -3.29
N VAL A 171 6.03 -15.57 -2.32
CA VAL A 171 4.61 -15.90 -2.57
C VAL A 171 3.99 -14.87 -3.52
N SER A 172 4.25 -13.57 -3.31
CA SER A 172 3.73 -12.50 -4.16
C SER A 172 4.10 -12.71 -5.62
N GLY A 173 5.36 -13.03 -5.94
CA GLY A 173 5.78 -13.24 -7.33
C GLY A 173 5.17 -14.47 -8.01
N ARG A 174 4.74 -15.47 -7.23
CA ARG A 174 4.02 -16.65 -7.75
C ARG A 174 2.52 -16.40 -7.92
N ALA A 175 1.89 -15.75 -6.96
CA ALA A 175 0.43 -15.76 -6.80
C ALA A 175 -0.27 -14.42 -7.08
N ALA A 176 0.45 -13.30 -7.16
CA ALA A 176 -0.15 -11.96 -7.33
C ALA A 176 0.28 -11.29 -8.63
N ASP A 177 -0.55 -10.38 -9.15
CA ASP A 177 -0.24 -9.51 -10.30
C ASP A 177 0.70 -8.35 -9.92
N GLY A 178 1.02 -8.21 -8.63
CA GLY A 178 1.94 -7.22 -8.11
C GLY A 178 2.12 -7.28 -6.60
N THR A 179 2.90 -6.35 -6.06
CA THR A 179 3.21 -6.22 -4.63
C THR A 179 2.92 -4.80 -4.16
N VAL A 180 2.32 -4.69 -2.97
CA VAL A 180 2.26 -3.44 -2.20
C VAL A 180 3.29 -3.52 -1.09
N LEU A 181 4.30 -2.67 -1.15
CA LEU A 181 5.29 -2.47 -0.09
C LEU A 181 4.79 -1.36 0.82
N ALA A 182 4.73 -1.65 2.12
CA ALA A 182 4.41 -0.63 3.10
C ALA A 182 5.53 0.43 3.20
N GLU A 183 5.22 1.52 3.87
CA GLU A 183 6.16 2.57 4.19
C GLU A 183 7.21 2.11 5.21
N PRO A 184 8.45 2.61 5.14
CA PRO A 184 9.02 3.40 4.06
C PRO A 184 9.45 2.47 2.91
N THR A 185 9.23 2.91 1.68
CA THR A 185 9.76 2.24 0.49
C THR A 185 10.93 3.06 -0.04
N THR A 186 12.16 2.60 0.22
CA THR A 186 13.38 3.19 -0.35
C THR A 186 13.76 2.49 -1.67
N PRO A 187 14.60 3.11 -2.52
CA PRO A 187 15.15 2.45 -3.71
C PRO A 187 15.87 1.12 -3.42
N GLU A 188 16.60 1.03 -2.31
CA GLU A 188 17.30 -0.19 -1.88
C GLU A 188 16.30 -1.29 -1.51
N TYR A 189 15.29 -0.95 -0.71
CA TYR A 189 14.26 -1.91 -0.32
C TYR A 189 13.44 -2.37 -1.52
N ALA A 190 13.07 -1.47 -2.43
CA ALA A 190 12.37 -1.82 -3.66
C ALA A 190 13.15 -2.83 -4.50
N ARG A 191 14.45 -2.60 -4.73
CA ARG A 191 15.33 -3.53 -5.46
C ARG A 191 15.46 -4.88 -4.74
N ALA A 192 15.67 -4.86 -3.42
CA ALA A 192 15.77 -6.07 -2.62
C ALA A 192 14.45 -6.87 -2.63
N ALA A 193 13.31 -6.18 -2.59
CA ALA A 193 11.99 -6.78 -2.65
C ALA A 193 11.75 -7.43 -4.02
N LEU A 194 12.02 -6.72 -5.13
CA LEU A 194 11.89 -7.27 -6.49
C LEU A 194 12.74 -8.53 -6.70
N ALA A 195 13.97 -8.55 -6.18
CA ALA A 195 14.82 -9.74 -6.24
C ALA A 195 14.24 -10.94 -5.48
N ARG A 196 13.45 -10.71 -4.43
CA ARG A 196 12.76 -11.77 -3.66
C ARG A 196 11.42 -12.15 -4.25
N VAL A 197 10.75 -11.21 -4.91
CA VAL A 197 9.54 -11.47 -5.69
C VAL A 197 9.86 -12.41 -6.84
N ASP A 198 10.95 -12.16 -7.60
CA ASP A 198 11.40 -13.01 -8.72
C ASP A 198 10.25 -13.43 -9.67
N ALA A 199 9.34 -12.49 -9.94
CA ALA A 199 8.16 -12.75 -10.76
C ALA A 199 8.56 -13.08 -12.20
N ARG A 200 7.96 -14.13 -12.75
CA ARG A 200 8.19 -14.58 -14.14
C ARG A 200 7.24 -13.94 -15.15
N ARG A 201 6.44 -12.98 -14.69
CA ARG A 201 5.41 -12.25 -15.45
C ARG A 201 5.48 -10.76 -15.10
N PRO A 202 4.86 -9.87 -15.90
CA PRO A 202 4.72 -8.47 -15.50
C PRO A 202 4.15 -8.36 -14.09
N HIS A 203 4.84 -7.63 -13.23
CA HIS A 203 4.55 -7.60 -11.80
C HIS A 203 4.63 -6.17 -11.32
N ARG A 204 3.49 -5.61 -10.90
CA ARG A 204 3.43 -4.21 -10.50
C ARG A 204 4.02 -4.02 -9.10
N LEU A 205 4.83 -2.99 -8.88
CA LEU A 205 5.29 -2.60 -7.56
C LEU A 205 4.68 -1.27 -7.12
N VAL A 206 3.95 -1.31 -6.00
CA VAL A 206 3.40 -0.13 -5.33
C VAL A 206 4.20 0.11 -4.05
N GLY A 207 4.76 1.30 -3.89
CA GLY A 207 5.59 1.67 -2.74
C GLY A 207 4.97 2.80 -1.94
N TYR A 208 4.76 2.58 -0.65
CA TYR A 208 4.20 3.55 0.27
C TYR A 208 5.30 4.37 0.93
N ASN A 209 5.07 5.67 1.13
CA ASN A 209 6.02 6.56 1.78
C ASN A 209 5.32 7.69 2.55
N VAL A 210 5.86 8.08 3.70
CA VAL A 210 5.48 9.34 4.34
C VAL A 210 6.02 10.51 3.52
N ALA A 211 5.22 11.57 3.40
CA ALA A 211 5.57 12.69 2.55
C ALA A 211 5.09 14.04 3.08
N ALA A 212 5.96 15.03 2.92
CA ALA A 212 5.65 16.45 3.11
C ALA A 212 6.56 17.25 2.18
N VAL A 213 6.06 18.33 1.59
CA VAL A 213 6.81 19.18 0.68
C VAL A 213 6.63 20.62 1.09
N HIS A 214 7.71 21.39 1.14
CA HIS A 214 7.64 22.79 1.54
C HIS A 214 8.76 23.60 0.86
N ALA A 215 8.57 24.90 0.68
CA ALA A 215 9.59 25.76 0.04
C ALA A 215 10.91 25.80 0.85
N ASP A 216 10.80 25.72 2.17
CA ASP A 216 11.91 25.44 3.09
C ASP A 216 11.95 23.93 3.40
N ALA A 217 13.00 23.26 2.92
CA ALA A 217 13.17 21.81 3.09
C ALA A 217 13.22 21.38 4.57
N SER A 218 13.72 22.22 5.47
CA SER A 218 13.83 21.87 6.89
C SER A 218 12.45 21.68 7.54
N VAL A 219 11.46 22.49 7.13
CA VAL A 219 10.06 22.37 7.58
C VAL A 219 9.46 21.03 7.15
N ALA A 220 9.66 20.64 5.89
CA ALA A 220 9.16 19.38 5.36
C ALA A 220 9.82 18.16 6.03
N VAL A 221 11.15 18.22 6.23
CA VAL A 221 11.92 17.15 6.87
C VAL A 221 11.48 16.96 8.33
N GLU A 222 11.28 18.05 9.06
CA GLU A 222 10.81 17.96 10.45
C GLU A 222 9.40 17.39 10.52
N ALA A 223 8.50 17.81 9.61
CA ALA A 223 7.12 17.32 9.57
C ALA A 223 7.05 15.80 9.44
N VAL A 224 7.84 15.19 8.53
CA VAL A 224 7.75 13.74 8.27
C VAL A 224 8.29 12.86 9.39
N ARG A 225 9.05 13.39 10.36
CA ARG A 225 9.61 12.60 11.47
C ARG A 225 8.54 11.86 12.26
N ALA A 226 7.41 12.52 12.52
CA ALA A 226 6.28 11.90 13.24
C ALA A 226 5.72 10.69 12.49
N GLY A 227 5.73 10.72 11.15
CA GLY A 227 5.30 9.60 10.31
C GLY A 227 6.25 8.39 10.36
N LEU A 228 7.47 8.55 10.88
CA LEU A 228 8.48 7.49 10.98
C LEU A 228 8.49 6.81 12.37
N GLU A 229 7.55 7.07 13.25
CA GLU A 229 7.62 6.54 14.64
C GLU A 229 7.61 4.99 14.72
N TRP A 230 7.04 4.31 13.74
CA TRP A 230 6.88 2.86 13.72
C TRP A 230 8.04 2.11 13.08
N ILE A 231 8.93 2.78 12.35
CA ILE A 231 9.94 2.09 11.53
C ILE A 231 11.05 1.42 12.35
N GLY A 232 11.12 1.74 13.64
CA GLY A 232 12.00 1.07 14.61
C GLY A 232 11.42 -0.23 15.19
N GLU A 233 10.18 -0.59 14.87
CA GLU A 233 9.56 -1.82 15.37
C GLU A 233 10.01 -3.05 14.55
N PRO A 234 10.00 -4.27 15.14
CA PRO A 234 10.51 -5.47 14.47
C PRO A 234 9.88 -5.77 13.10
N ASP A 235 8.62 -5.40 12.90
CA ASP A 235 7.87 -5.61 11.66
C ASP A 235 8.43 -4.81 10.46
N TRP A 236 9.28 -3.81 10.72
CA TRP A 236 9.95 -2.99 9.70
C TRP A 236 11.39 -3.44 9.40
N ALA A 237 11.90 -4.46 10.09
CA ALA A 237 13.24 -5.00 9.82
C ALA A 237 13.51 -5.31 8.33
N PRO A 238 12.55 -5.86 7.53
CA PRO A 238 12.77 -6.07 6.10
C PRO A 238 13.01 -4.79 5.28
N HIS A 239 12.48 -3.65 5.72
CA HIS A 239 12.63 -2.36 5.04
C HIS A 239 14.00 -1.75 5.32
N ILE A 240 14.50 -1.96 6.55
CA ILE A 240 15.74 -1.36 7.03
C ILE A 240 16.95 -2.22 6.66
N ALA A 241 16.83 -3.55 6.67
CA ALA A 241 17.95 -4.46 6.44
C ALA A 241 18.76 -4.21 5.14
N PRO A 242 18.15 -3.78 4.01
CA PRO A 242 18.90 -3.45 2.79
C PRO A 242 19.65 -2.10 2.83
N LEU A 243 19.41 -1.28 3.85
CA LEU A 243 19.97 0.08 3.93
C LEU A 243 21.42 0.07 4.41
N PRO A 244 22.25 1.01 3.93
CA PRO A 244 23.68 1.07 4.29
C PRO A 244 23.90 1.36 5.78
N PHE A 245 22.92 1.94 6.47
CA PHE A 245 22.97 2.32 7.88
C PHE A 245 22.16 1.38 8.79
N ALA A 246 21.79 0.17 8.32
CA ALA A 246 20.89 -0.72 9.06
C ALA A 246 21.39 -1.07 10.47
N ALA A 247 22.71 -1.22 10.64
CA ALA A 247 23.31 -1.56 11.93
C ALA A 247 23.24 -0.39 12.91
N GLU A 248 23.56 0.82 12.45
CA GLU A 248 23.51 2.06 13.20
C GLU A 248 22.06 2.40 13.57
N PHE A 249 21.12 2.19 12.66
CA PHE A 249 19.69 2.34 12.91
C PHE A 249 19.20 1.41 14.02
N ALA A 250 19.59 0.13 13.98
CA ALA A 250 19.25 -0.83 15.01
C ALA A 250 19.90 -0.50 16.37
N ALA A 251 21.11 0.05 16.38
CA ALA A 251 21.74 0.57 17.59
C ALA A 251 20.96 1.77 18.16
N LEU A 252 20.67 2.77 17.33
CA LEU A 252 19.92 3.96 17.70
C LEU A 252 18.56 3.63 18.31
N ARG A 253 17.83 2.68 17.70
CA ARG A 253 16.53 2.23 18.21
C ARG A 253 16.62 1.56 19.58
N ARG A 254 17.64 0.72 19.81
CA ARG A 254 17.87 0.06 21.11
C ARG A 254 18.25 1.05 22.21
N GLU A 255 18.97 2.12 21.85
CA GLU A 255 19.38 3.17 22.77
C GLU A 255 18.28 4.18 23.07
N SER A 256 17.15 4.14 22.34
CA SER A 256 16.03 5.05 22.53
C SER A 256 14.96 4.41 23.41
N GLY A 257 14.54 5.10 24.47
CA GLY A 257 13.55 4.62 25.43
C GLY A 257 12.10 4.66 24.92
N SER A 258 11.84 5.46 23.89
CA SER A 258 10.52 5.56 23.25
C SER A 258 10.64 5.78 21.73
N ARG A 259 9.53 5.61 21.01
CA ARG A 259 9.46 5.92 19.57
C ARG A 259 9.66 7.40 19.28
N ASP A 260 9.10 8.24 20.14
CA ASP A 260 9.22 9.69 20.09
C ASP A 260 10.67 10.16 20.30
N GLU A 261 11.39 9.56 21.25
CA GLU A 261 12.84 9.80 21.39
C GLU A 261 13.60 9.31 20.14
N PHE A 262 13.27 8.12 19.65
CA PHE A 262 13.91 7.53 18.48
C PHE A 262 13.80 8.42 17.23
N VAL A 263 12.61 8.91 16.89
CA VAL A 263 12.43 9.75 15.68
C VAL A 263 13.07 11.12 15.79
N ARG A 264 13.15 11.70 17.00
CA ARG A 264 13.90 12.95 17.22
C ARG A 264 15.40 12.76 17.03
N ARG A 265 15.93 11.58 17.37
CA ARG A 265 17.35 11.26 17.24
C ARG A 265 17.76 10.80 15.84
N LEU A 266 16.81 10.53 14.92
CA LEU A 266 17.15 10.15 13.55
C LEU A 266 17.99 11.24 12.87
N PRO A 267 19.17 10.91 12.31
CA PRO A 267 19.91 11.81 11.45
C PRO A 267 19.04 12.29 10.29
N GLU A 268 19.15 13.58 9.94
CA GLU A 268 18.38 14.18 8.85
C GLU A 268 18.58 13.44 7.51
N GLU A 269 19.80 12.99 7.23
CA GLU A 269 20.13 12.18 6.05
C GLU A 269 19.30 10.89 5.97
N TRP A 270 19.03 10.23 7.11
CA TRP A 270 18.20 9.03 7.14
C TRP A 270 16.74 9.39 6.93
N VAL A 271 16.25 10.48 7.55
CA VAL A 271 14.87 10.97 7.33
C VAL A 271 14.62 11.24 5.85
N ARG A 272 15.56 11.91 5.18
CA ARG A 272 15.49 12.18 3.73
C ARG A 272 15.53 10.91 2.87
N GLN A 273 16.18 9.84 3.35
CA GLN A 273 16.21 8.56 2.66
C GLN A 273 14.96 7.69 2.91
N LEU A 274 14.31 7.87 4.06
CA LEU A 274 13.16 7.08 4.51
C LEU A 274 11.80 7.73 4.19
N ALA A 275 11.80 8.93 3.60
CA ALA A 275 10.59 9.68 3.27
C ALA A 275 10.69 10.35 1.89
N VAL A 276 9.54 10.76 1.33
CA VAL A 276 9.49 11.67 0.19
C VAL A 276 9.32 13.08 0.74
N THR A 277 10.43 13.78 0.99
CA THR A 277 10.42 15.05 1.72
C THR A 277 11.43 16.07 1.21
N GLY A 278 11.22 17.34 1.54
CA GLY A 278 12.08 18.47 1.19
C GLY A 278 11.35 19.52 0.36
N THR A 279 12.08 20.19 -0.53
CA THR A 279 11.48 21.05 -1.56
C THR A 279 10.73 20.22 -2.61
N PRO A 280 9.86 20.84 -3.45
CA PRO A 280 9.25 20.14 -4.57
C PRO A 280 10.27 19.50 -5.53
N GLU A 281 11.47 20.07 -5.65
CA GLU A 281 12.56 19.50 -6.45
C GLU A 281 13.15 18.25 -5.78
N ASP A 282 13.44 18.31 -4.48
CA ASP A 282 13.93 17.16 -3.70
C ASP A 282 12.96 15.97 -3.77
N ALA A 283 11.67 16.24 -3.60
CA ALA A 283 10.63 15.22 -3.64
C ALA A 283 10.49 14.60 -5.04
N ARG A 284 10.57 15.41 -6.12
CA ARG A 284 10.59 14.88 -7.50
C ARG A 284 11.82 14.02 -7.77
N ALA A 285 12.99 14.41 -7.29
CA ALA A 285 14.21 13.61 -7.41
C ALA A 285 14.05 12.26 -6.69
N ARG A 286 13.53 12.26 -5.45
CA ARG A 286 13.25 11.04 -4.70
C ARG A 286 12.25 10.13 -5.41
N LEU A 287 11.17 10.68 -5.99
CA LEU A 287 10.21 9.93 -6.78
C LEU A 287 10.86 9.30 -8.02
N ALA A 288 11.73 10.04 -8.72
CA ALA A 288 12.47 9.53 -9.86
C ALA A 288 13.40 8.36 -9.48
N GLU A 289 14.07 8.42 -8.33
CA GLU A 289 14.87 7.32 -7.80
C GLU A 289 14.04 6.06 -7.50
N LEU A 290 12.84 6.23 -6.94
CA LEU A 290 11.92 5.12 -6.69
C LEU A 290 11.48 4.46 -8.00
N PHE A 291 11.11 5.27 -9.01
CA PHE A 291 10.72 4.76 -10.31
C PHE A 291 11.88 4.05 -11.02
N ALA A 292 13.10 4.61 -10.95
CA ALA A 292 14.31 3.96 -11.46
C ALA A 292 14.64 2.64 -10.72
N ALA A 293 14.23 2.50 -9.46
CA ALA A 293 14.35 1.28 -8.68
C ALA A 293 13.27 0.22 -8.99
N GLY A 294 12.33 0.52 -9.89
CA GLY A 294 11.27 -0.39 -10.32
C GLY A 294 9.94 -0.22 -9.58
N VAL A 295 9.75 0.87 -8.83
CA VAL A 295 8.43 1.23 -8.30
C VAL A 295 7.56 1.76 -9.44
N ASP A 296 6.39 1.19 -9.67
CA ASP A 296 5.44 1.68 -10.68
C ASP A 296 4.51 2.77 -10.13
N SER A 297 4.20 2.71 -8.83
CA SER A 297 3.37 3.69 -8.12
C SER A 297 3.98 4.05 -6.78
N ALA A 298 4.29 5.33 -6.60
CA ALA A 298 4.71 5.90 -5.33
C ALA A 298 3.52 6.54 -4.63
N VAL A 299 3.05 5.93 -3.54
CA VAL A 299 1.87 6.35 -2.79
C VAL A 299 2.30 7.11 -1.55
N LEU A 300 1.83 8.34 -1.44
CA LEU A 300 2.27 9.30 -0.44
C LEU A 300 1.26 9.38 0.72
N PHE A 301 1.74 9.21 1.94
CA PHE A 301 1.01 9.56 3.16
C PHE A 301 1.19 11.05 3.41
N PRO A 302 0.12 11.87 3.28
CA PRO A 302 0.22 13.29 3.60
C PRO A 302 0.44 13.47 5.10
N ILE A 303 1.53 14.14 5.47
CA ILE A 303 1.83 14.49 6.86
C ILE A 303 1.52 15.96 7.11
N GLY A 304 0.84 16.24 8.22
CA GLY A 304 0.50 17.59 8.66
C GLY A 304 -0.80 17.63 9.47
N PRO A 305 -1.08 18.75 10.16
CA PRO A 305 -2.29 18.90 10.96
C PRO A 305 -3.56 18.97 10.12
N ASP A 306 -3.44 19.38 8.86
CA ASP A 306 -4.54 19.43 7.90
C ASP A 306 -4.22 18.59 6.65
N PRO A 307 -4.80 17.38 6.52
CA PRO A 307 -4.57 16.52 5.36
C PRO A 307 -4.98 17.13 4.02
N LEU A 308 -5.95 18.06 3.98
CA LEU A 308 -6.31 18.74 2.72
C LEU A 308 -5.22 19.73 2.30
N ALA A 309 -4.72 20.53 3.23
CA ALA A 309 -3.60 21.43 2.94
C ALA A 309 -2.34 20.65 2.54
N ALA A 310 -2.07 19.52 3.21
CA ALA A 310 -0.93 18.67 2.90
C ALA A 310 -0.96 18.13 1.45
N ILE A 311 -2.12 17.74 0.93
CA ILE A 311 -2.20 17.26 -0.47
C ILE A 311 -2.08 18.37 -1.51
N GLU A 312 -2.41 19.62 -1.16
CA GLU A 312 -2.15 20.79 -2.02
C GLU A 312 -0.65 21.02 -2.18
N GLU A 313 0.10 20.94 -1.09
CA GLU A 313 1.55 21.07 -1.11
C GLU A 313 2.20 19.91 -1.87
N LEU A 314 1.73 18.67 -1.64
CA LEU A 314 2.20 17.51 -2.38
C LEU A 314 1.90 17.59 -3.88
N ALA A 315 0.82 18.25 -4.30
CA ALA A 315 0.51 18.41 -5.72
C ALA A 315 1.60 19.18 -6.49
N ALA A 316 2.47 19.93 -5.80
CA ALA A 316 3.62 20.60 -6.41
C ALA A 316 4.64 19.63 -7.04
N VAL A 317 4.56 18.32 -6.78
CA VAL A 317 5.45 17.29 -7.34
C VAL A 317 4.91 16.60 -8.59
N LEU A 318 3.66 16.89 -8.98
CA LEU A 318 2.97 16.26 -10.11
C LEU A 318 3.53 16.72 -11.47
#